data_AF-A0A812W8P3-F1
#
_entry.id   AF-A0A812W8P3-F1
#
_cell.length_a   1.000
_cell.length_b   1.000
_cell.length_c   1.000
_cell.angle_alpha   90.00
_cell.angle_beta   90.00
_cell.angle_gamma   90.00
#
_symmetry.space_group_name_H-M   'P 1'
#
loop_
_entity.id
_entity.type
_entity.pdbx_description
1 polymer ?
#
loop_
_entity_poly.entity_id
_entity_poly.type
_entity_poly.pdbx_seq_one_letter_code
_entity_poly.pdbx_strand_id
1 'polypeptide(L)'
;MFQGQRVLTTVASLVGNPGRKLTFGLLRKLDDELNGRWVIEDLHKVMPVQLAVQASAHFVTDASFILAEGEIQGSIFKIDGLLQVEAITREASLKEEVPRQIFGGNATDDQLKKLEKQYEPINSDGMFVVLSEVHLDSAPVLDMLETMFQGYEQAGPPAAYIFMGNFSSRPFVPTAEGVRHYREGFERLKFMMHGLEAHVASGTRFIFIPGPKDPGAQTLPRAPLPQYLTANFAKEIPGVVMATNPCRVRHYSREIVCFRHDVLRLLRRHEAVPLLSSESQVQGFDDLRYTQAARFILDQAHLVPLPLEESNILWEYDHTMWLYPLPHAVFIGGSTPPFECSYKDCKFTSVGPFNAGSFYAYYPVKDELQICDVPDRAG
;
A
#
# COMPACT_ATOMS: atom_id res chain seq x y z
N MET A 1 -23.11 -19.95 13.55
CA MET A 1 -23.18 -18.81 14.50
C MET A 1 -23.29 -19.37 15.90
N PHE A 2 -22.31 -19.15 16.77
CA PHE A 2 -22.42 -19.50 18.19
C PHE A 2 -22.97 -18.28 18.94
N GLN A 3 -24.14 -18.42 19.57
CA GLN A 3 -24.74 -17.41 20.46
C GLN A 3 -24.06 -17.49 21.85
N GLY A 4 -23.18 -16.54 22.14
CA GLY A 4 -22.52 -16.40 23.44
C GLY A 4 -21.32 -15.44 23.40
N GLN A 5 -20.99 -14.81 24.53
CA GLN A 5 -19.75 -14.05 24.70
C GLN A 5 -18.55 -14.98 24.47
N ARG A 6 -17.73 -14.71 23.46
CA ARG A 6 -16.49 -15.45 23.21
C ARG A 6 -15.38 -14.85 24.06
N VAL A 7 -14.75 -15.67 24.90
CA VAL A 7 -13.63 -15.25 25.76
C VAL A 7 -12.32 -15.56 25.05
N LEU A 8 -11.46 -14.56 24.90
CA LEU A 8 -10.11 -14.75 24.39
C LEU A 8 -9.24 -15.39 25.48
N THR A 9 -8.55 -16.48 25.10
CA THR A 9 -7.54 -17.13 25.94
C THR A 9 -6.16 -16.64 25.48
N THR A 10 -5.30 -16.23 26.40
CA THR A 10 -3.91 -15.85 26.08
C THR A 10 -3.11 -17.09 25.68
N VAL A 11 -2.01 -16.93 24.94
CA VAL A 11 -1.15 -18.06 24.57
C VAL A 11 -0.55 -18.69 25.83
N ALA A 12 -0.25 -17.87 26.84
CA ALA A 12 0.17 -18.32 28.16
C ALA A 12 -0.80 -19.31 28.81
N SER A 13 -2.09 -18.98 28.77
CA SER A 13 -3.18 -19.75 29.39
C SER A 13 -3.63 -20.96 28.58
N LEU A 14 -3.06 -21.23 27.40
CA LEU A 14 -3.32 -22.47 26.66
C LEU A 14 -2.70 -23.68 27.37
N VAL A 15 -1.55 -23.53 28.03
CA VAL A 15 -0.92 -24.66 28.73
C VAL A 15 -1.76 -25.05 29.94
N GLY A 16 -2.18 -26.32 29.98
CA GLY A 16 -2.93 -26.88 31.11
C GLY A 16 -4.41 -26.50 31.16
N ASN A 17 -4.94 -25.84 30.12
CA ASN A 17 -6.34 -25.44 30.07
C ASN A 17 -7.12 -26.23 29.01
N PRO A 18 -7.83 -27.30 29.38
CA PRO A 18 -8.52 -28.17 28.43
C PRO A 18 -9.72 -27.49 27.76
N GLY A 19 -10.17 -28.08 26.66
CA GLY A 19 -11.34 -27.66 25.89
C GLY A 19 -11.04 -26.64 24.79
N ARG A 20 -12.10 -26.26 24.06
CA ARG A 20 -12.02 -25.36 22.90
C ARG A 20 -11.65 -23.94 23.32
N LYS A 21 -10.63 -23.38 22.66
CA LYS A 21 -10.08 -22.04 22.92
C LYS A 21 -10.16 -21.18 21.68
N LEU A 22 -10.35 -19.88 21.92
CA LEU A 22 -10.18 -18.83 20.93
C LEU A 22 -9.00 -17.95 21.40
N THR A 23 -7.96 -17.85 20.59
CA THR A 23 -6.68 -17.22 20.97
C THR A 23 -6.31 -16.19 19.93
N PHE A 24 -5.98 -14.97 20.37
CA PHE A 24 -5.37 -13.96 19.51
C PHE A 24 -3.85 -14.08 19.60
N GLY A 25 -3.17 -14.06 18.45
CA GLY A 25 -1.71 -14.08 18.41
C GLY A 25 -1.15 -13.98 17.00
N LEU A 26 0.16 -13.81 16.92
CA LEU A 26 0.93 -13.81 15.69
C LEU A 26 1.18 -15.26 15.26
N LEU A 27 0.65 -15.66 14.11
CA LEU A 27 1.00 -16.91 13.46
C LEU A 27 2.32 -16.70 12.74
N ARG A 28 3.34 -17.47 13.11
CA ARG A 28 4.64 -17.44 12.44
C ARG A 28 5.18 -18.84 12.19
N LYS A 29 6.00 -18.97 11.16
CA LYS A 29 6.83 -20.15 10.96
C LYS A 29 8.20 -19.90 11.57
N LEU A 30 8.66 -20.82 12.42
CA LEU A 30 9.99 -20.75 13.03
C LEU A 30 10.92 -21.72 12.32
N ASP A 31 11.83 -21.20 11.51
CA ASP A 31 12.84 -21.98 10.79
C ASP A 31 13.94 -22.54 11.71
N ASP A 32 14.13 -21.94 12.90
CA ASP A 32 15.12 -22.35 13.92
C ASP A 32 14.63 -23.55 14.77
N GLU A 33 14.80 -23.52 16.11
CA GLU A 33 14.70 -24.62 17.11
C GLU A 33 13.50 -25.59 17.01
N LEU A 34 12.49 -25.25 16.20
CA LEU A 34 11.28 -26.03 15.96
C LEU A 34 11.20 -26.66 14.54
N ASN A 35 12.27 -26.63 13.73
CA ASN A 35 12.37 -27.26 12.40
C ASN A 35 11.26 -26.84 11.42
N GLY A 36 10.97 -25.55 11.30
CA GLY A 36 9.97 -25.04 10.35
C GLY A 36 8.51 -25.32 10.75
N ARG A 37 8.25 -25.60 12.04
CA ARG A 37 6.88 -25.74 12.55
C ARG A 37 6.20 -24.39 12.70
N TRP A 38 4.89 -24.39 12.52
CA TRP A 38 4.04 -23.25 12.84
C TRP A 38 3.96 -23.06 14.35
N VAL A 39 3.98 -21.80 14.79
CA VAL A 39 3.73 -21.41 16.16
C VAL A 39 2.75 -20.24 16.21
N ILE A 40 2.08 -20.09 17.34
CA ILE A 40 1.35 -18.88 17.70
C ILE A 40 2.09 -18.18 18.85
N GLU A 41 2.26 -16.87 18.73
CA GLU A 41 3.01 -16.02 19.66
C GLU A 41 2.14 -14.86 20.16
N ASP A 42 2.24 -14.56 21.45
CA ASP A 42 1.78 -13.30 22.05
C ASP A 42 2.96 -12.61 22.77
N LEU A 43 2.69 -11.52 23.50
CA LEU A 43 3.70 -10.75 24.23
C LEU A 43 4.51 -11.57 25.27
N HIS A 44 4.03 -12.74 25.67
CA HIS A 44 4.56 -13.48 26.82
C HIS A 44 4.94 -14.92 26.51
N LYS A 45 4.38 -15.53 25.45
CA LYS A 45 4.61 -16.94 25.17
C LYS A 45 4.51 -17.28 23.68
N VAL A 46 5.31 -18.29 23.31
CA VAL A 46 5.25 -18.99 22.03
C VAL A 46 4.74 -20.40 22.26
N MET A 47 3.81 -20.86 21.42
CA MET A 47 3.29 -22.23 21.48
C MET A 47 3.32 -22.90 20.10
N PRO A 48 3.82 -24.14 19.98
CA PRO A 48 3.71 -24.93 18.77
C PRO A 48 2.25 -25.18 18.38
N VAL A 49 1.94 -25.00 17.10
CA VAL A 49 0.59 -25.25 16.55
C VAL A 49 0.61 -26.29 15.45
N GLN A 50 -0.52 -26.98 15.32
CA GLN A 50 -0.83 -27.80 14.15
C GLN A 50 -2.03 -27.20 13.45
N LEU A 51 -1.85 -26.74 12.21
CA LEU A 51 -2.93 -26.26 11.36
C LEU A 51 -3.69 -27.48 10.81
N ALA A 52 -4.87 -27.77 11.34
CA ALA A 52 -5.77 -28.78 10.79
C ALA A 52 -6.66 -28.22 9.66
N VAL A 53 -6.77 -26.89 9.58
CA VAL A 53 -7.48 -26.16 8.53
C VAL A 53 -6.82 -26.39 7.18
N GLN A 54 -7.59 -26.84 6.19
CA GLN A 54 -7.10 -27.11 4.83
C GLN A 54 -7.16 -25.89 3.92
N ALA A 55 -8.10 -24.98 4.16
CA ALA A 55 -8.31 -23.76 3.38
C ALA A 55 -9.01 -22.69 4.24
N SER A 56 -8.77 -21.42 3.93
CA SER A 56 -9.32 -20.27 4.66
C SER A 56 -10.14 -19.36 3.73
N ALA A 57 -11.19 -18.72 4.24
CA ALA A 57 -11.99 -17.75 3.49
C ALA A 57 -11.25 -16.41 3.27
N HIS A 58 -10.21 -16.16 4.05
CA HIS A 58 -9.40 -14.94 4.06
C HIS A 58 -7.92 -15.29 3.95
N PHE A 59 -7.10 -14.34 3.51
CA PHE A 59 -5.65 -14.51 3.53
C PHE A 59 -5.17 -14.74 4.96
N VAL A 60 -4.35 -15.76 5.12
CA VAL A 60 -3.60 -16.04 6.34
C VAL A 60 -2.18 -16.31 5.89
N THR A 61 -1.26 -15.45 6.29
CA THR A 61 0.15 -15.55 5.89
C THR A 61 1.03 -15.87 7.08
N ASP A 62 2.29 -16.21 6.80
CA ASP A 62 3.34 -16.08 7.79
C ASP A 62 3.42 -14.62 8.30
N ALA A 63 3.68 -14.46 9.59
CA ALA A 63 3.63 -13.21 10.34
C ALA A 63 2.27 -12.48 10.30
N SER A 64 1.15 -13.22 10.32
CA SER A 64 -0.20 -12.65 10.41
C SER A 64 -0.76 -12.71 11.84
N PHE A 65 -1.38 -11.62 12.29
CA PHE A 65 -2.20 -11.63 13.50
C PHE A 65 -3.55 -12.28 13.21
N ILE A 66 -3.86 -13.36 13.94
CA ILE A 66 -5.06 -14.17 13.74
C ILE A 66 -5.81 -14.40 15.04
N LEU A 67 -7.09 -14.74 14.88
CA LEU A 67 -7.90 -15.36 15.92
C LEU A 67 -7.99 -16.87 15.63
N ALA A 68 -7.24 -17.65 16.38
CA ALA A 68 -7.15 -19.10 16.23
C ALA A 68 -8.14 -19.83 17.15
N GLU A 69 -8.98 -20.66 16.55
CA GLU A 69 -9.93 -21.54 17.25
C GLU A 69 -9.43 -22.98 17.20
N GLY A 70 -9.43 -23.67 18.34
CA GLY A 70 -8.91 -25.04 18.42
C GLY A 70 -8.86 -25.62 19.81
N GLU A 71 -8.15 -26.73 19.97
CA GLU A 71 -7.98 -27.45 21.24
C GLU A 71 -6.52 -27.82 21.47
N ILE A 72 -6.10 -27.86 22.74
CA ILE A 72 -4.76 -28.33 23.11
C ILE A 72 -4.74 -29.86 23.15
N GLN A 73 -3.80 -30.46 22.42
CA GLN A 73 -3.52 -31.90 22.43
C GLN A 73 -2.07 -32.12 22.87
N GLY A 74 -1.89 -32.53 24.13
CA GLY A 74 -0.55 -32.63 24.74
C GLY A 74 0.09 -31.25 24.88
N SER A 75 1.17 -31.00 24.13
CA SER A 75 1.91 -29.73 24.11
C SER A 75 1.72 -28.92 22.82
N ILE A 76 0.77 -29.31 21.97
CA ILE A 76 0.50 -28.68 20.67
C ILE A 76 -0.92 -28.14 20.64
N PHE A 77 -1.09 -26.91 20.17
CA PHE A 77 -2.40 -26.33 19.93
C PHE A 77 -2.87 -26.67 18.51
N LYS A 78 -3.89 -27.52 18.41
CA LYS A 78 -4.45 -27.95 17.13
C LYS A 78 -5.54 -26.95 16.71
N ILE A 79 -5.24 -26.18 15.67
CA ILE A 79 -6.12 -25.12 15.16
C ILE A 79 -7.03 -25.71 14.07
N ASP A 80 -8.34 -25.65 14.28
CA ASP A 80 -9.36 -26.10 13.34
C ASP A 80 -10.24 -24.96 12.79
N GLY A 81 -10.09 -23.75 13.32
CA GLY A 81 -10.71 -22.53 12.81
C GLY A 81 -9.73 -21.37 12.79
N LEU A 82 -9.67 -20.67 11.67
CA LEU A 82 -8.90 -19.43 11.51
C LEU A 82 -9.89 -18.30 11.25
N LEU A 83 -9.88 -17.30 12.13
CA LEU A 83 -10.70 -16.10 12.03
C LEU A 83 -9.77 -14.91 11.79
N GLN A 84 -10.21 -14.01 10.91
CA GLN A 84 -9.49 -12.78 10.62
C GLN A 84 -9.72 -11.75 11.74
N VAL A 85 -8.67 -11.01 12.07
CA VAL A 85 -8.75 -9.85 12.96
C VAL A 85 -9.11 -8.67 12.11
N GLU A 86 -10.32 -8.15 12.31
CA GLU A 86 -10.87 -7.11 11.46
C GLU A 86 -10.45 -5.71 11.93
N ALA A 87 -10.02 -4.86 11.00
CA ALA A 87 -9.78 -3.44 11.30
C ALA A 87 -11.11 -2.73 11.59
N ILE A 88 -11.11 -1.75 12.49
CA ILE A 88 -12.28 -0.90 12.70
C ILE A 88 -12.40 0.12 11.57
N THR A 89 -13.62 0.59 11.29
CA THR A 89 -13.82 1.65 10.31
C THR A 89 -13.25 2.99 10.80
N ARG A 90 -13.05 3.92 9.87
CA ARG A 90 -12.67 5.30 10.23
C ARG A 90 -13.73 5.96 11.13
N GLU A 91 -15.01 5.76 10.84
CA GLU A 91 -16.10 6.29 11.66
C GLU A 91 -16.04 5.76 13.10
N ALA A 92 -15.74 4.47 13.27
CA ALA A 92 -15.52 3.87 14.59
C ALA A 92 -14.30 4.46 15.29
N SER A 93 -13.18 4.64 14.57
CA SER A 93 -11.97 5.28 15.13
C SER A 93 -12.25 6.70 15.62
N LEU A 94 -13.09 7.47 14.91
CA LEU A 94 -13.50 8.81 15.34
C LEU A 94 -14.40 8.78 16.59
N LYS A 95 -15.26 7.76 16.72
CA LYS A 95 -16.10 7.56 17.93
C LYS A 95 -15.26 7.19 19.16
N GLU A 96 -14.12 6.54 18.96
CA GLU A 96 -13.12 6.24 19.99
C GLU A 96 -12.18 7.43 20.28
N GLU A 97 -12.48 8.61 19.74
CA GLU A 97 -11.71 9.85 19.93
C GLU A 97 -10.25 9.76 19.47
N VAL A 98 -9.96 8.89 18.49
CA VAL A 98 -8.61 8.74 17.93
C VAL A 98 -8.23 10.01 17.16
N PRO A 99 -7.10 10.68 17.51
CA PRO A 99 -6.72 11.95 16.87
C PRO A 99 -6.44 11.83 15.37
N ARG A 100 -7.01 12.74 14.56
CA ARG A 100 -6.74 12.85 13.11
C ARG A 100 -5.27 13.16 12.78
N GLN A 101 -4.51 13.64 13.76
CA GLN A 101 -3.09 13.97 13.62
C GLN A 101 -2.19 12.73 13.52
N ILE A 102 -2.66 11.53 13.89
CA ILE A 102 -1.88 10.29 13.80
C ILE A 102 -1.42 10.02 12.36
N PHE A 103 -2.19 10.45 11.37
CA PHE A 103 -1.80 10.34 9.96
C PHE A 103 -0.56 11.21 9.62
N GLY A 104 -0.32 12.28 10.39
CA GLY A 104 0.80 13.20 10.25
C GLY A 104 0.39 14.59 9.76
N GLY A 105 1.38 15.43 9.43
CA GLY A 105 1.19 16.79 8.93
C GLY A 105 1.04 17.86 10.02
N ASN A 106 0.99 19.12 9.60
CA ASN A 106 1.08 20.28 10.52
C ASN A 106 -0.28 20.91 10.86
N ALA A 107 -1.39 20.32 10.37
CA ALA A 107 -2.73 20.86 10.56
C ALA A 107 -3.32 20.40 11.90
N THR A 108 -3.81 21.37 12.67
CA THR A 108 -4.59 21.12 13.90
C THR A 108 -5.96 20.53 13.59
N ASP A 109 -6.59 19.89 14.57
CA ASP A 109 -7.90 19.25 14.38
C ASP A 109 -8.98 20.26 13.97
N ASP A 110 -8.95 21.46 14.56
CA ASP A 110 -9.85 22.56 14.20
C ASP A 110 -9.62 23.05 12.76
N GLN A 111 -8.37 23.12 12.31
CA GLN A 111 -8.06 23.44 10.92
C GLN A 111 -8.60 22.37 9.97
N LEU A 112 -8.42 21.08 10.30
CA LEU A 112 -8.94 19.99 9.49
C LEU A 112 -10.47 20.03 9.39
N LYS A 113 -11.17 20.29 10.51
CA LYS A 113 -12.63 20.48 10.52
C LYS A 113 -13.07 21.67 9.67
N LYS A 114 -12.30 22.77 9.66
CA LYS A 114 -12.58 23.91 8.79
C LYS A 114 -12.38 23.58 7.31
N LEU A 115 -11.30 22.88 6.97
CA LEU A 115 -11.04 22.41 5.60
C LEU A 115 -12.17 21.52 5.09
N GLU A 116 -12.56 20.53 5.90
CA GLU A 116 -13.66 19.60 5.62
C GLU A 116 -15.00 20.31 5.38
N LYS A 117 -15.39 21.24 6.27
CA LYS A 117 -16.72 21.86 6.21
C LYS A 117 -16.83 23.03 5.25
N GLN A 118 -15.75 23.78 5.05
CA GLN A 118 -15.80 25.06 4.32
C GLN A 118 -15.17 24.98 2.94
N TYR A 119 -14.06 24.24 2.77
CA TYR A 119 -13.26 24.30 1.54
C TYR A 119 -13.50 23.11 0.62
N GLU A 120 -13.68 21.90 1.15
CA GLU A 120 -14.00 20.71 0.35
C GLU A 120 -15.25 20.90 -0.54
N PRO A 121 -16.38 21.45 -0.05
CA PRO A 121 -17.56 21.63 -0.90
C PRO A 121 -17.39 22.65 -2.03
N ILE A 122 -16.45 23.59 -1.87
CA ILE A 122 -16.19 24.66 -2.85
C ILE A 122 -15.22 24.19 -3.94
N ASN A 123 -14.27 23.33 -3.59
CA ASN A 123 -13.23 22.85 -4.49
C ASN A 123 -13.20 21.32 -4.56
N SER A 124 -14.30 20.73 -5.07
CA SER A 124 -14.48 19.29 -5.15
C SER A 124 -13.70 18.62 -6.30
N ASP A 125 -13.22 19.39 -7.28
CA ASP A 125 -12.62 18.88 -8.51
C ASP A 125 -11.11 18.60 -8.41
N GLY A 126 -10.54 18.67 -7.19
CA GLY A 126 -9.11 18.47 -6.89
C GLY A 126 -8.57 17.08 -7.25
N MET A 127 -8.40 16.82 -8.55
CA MET A 127 -7.99 15.55 -9.14
C MET A 127 -6.52 15.22 -8.85
N PHE A 128 -6.25 13.94 -8.62
CA PHE A 128 -4.93 13.36 -8.48
C PHE A 128 -4.73 12.33 -9.57
N VAL A 129 -3.63 12.44 -10.32
CA VAL A 129 -3.23 11.43 -11.30
C VAL A 129 -2.21 10.51 -10.64
N VAL A 130 -2.46 9.21 -10.62
CA VAL A 130 -1.61 8.22 -9.93
C VAL A 130 -1.04 7.23 -10.93
N LEU A 131 0.28 7.13 -10.98
CA LEU A 131 1.05 6.29 -11.89
C LEU A 131 2.06 5.42 -11.13
N SER A 132 2.42 4.27 -11.68
CA SER A 132 3.43 3.36 -11.11
C SER A 132 4.32 2.77 -12.19
N GLU A 133 5.55 2.37 -11.84
CA GLU A 133 6.57 1.83 -12.77
C GLU A 133 6.81 2.76 -13.97
N VAL A 134 7.05 4.04 -13.70
CA VAL A 134 7.22 5.06 -14.74
C VAL A 134 8.66 5.06 -15.25
N HIS A 135 8.98 4.15 -16.17
CA HIS A 135 10.32 3.96 -16.74
C HIS A 135 10.73 5.12 -17.67
N LEU A 136 11.45 6.12 -17.14
CA LEU A 136 11.88 7.32 -17.87
C LEU A 136 12.97 7.06 -18.92
N ASP A 137 13.53 5.85 -18.95
CA ASP A 137 14.44 5.38 -19.98
C ASP A 137 13.73 4.86 -21.24
N SER A 138 12.43 4.58 -21.14
CA SER A 138 11.61 4.06 -22.23
C SER A 138 11.01 5.20 -23.08
N ALA A 139 11.31 5.21 -24.38
CA ALA A 139 10.73 6.21 -25.30
C ALA A 139 9.19 6.15 -25.37
N PRO A 140 8.55 4.96 -25.48
CA PRO A 140 7.09 4.86 -25.42
C PRO A 140 6.46 5.47 -24.17
N VAL A 141 7.11 5.31 -23.00
CA VAL A 141 6.62 5.88 -21.75
C VAL A 141 6.67 7.40 -21.78
N LEU A 142 7.76 7.99 -22.30
CA LEU A 142 7.88 9.44 -22.42
C LEU A 142 6.84 10.01 -23.41
N ASP A 143 6.59 9.33 -24.53
CA ASP A 143 5.55 9.74 -25.50
C ASP A 143 4.14 9.70 -24.87
N MET A 144 3.85 8.69 -24.04
CA MET A 144 2.59 8.60 -23.31
C MET A 144 2.47 9.70 -22.24
N LEU A 145 3.54 9.99 -21.50
CA LEU A 145 3.57 11.09 -20.53
C LEU A 145 3.36 12.44 -21.21
N GLU A 146 4.01 12.68 -22.35
CA GLU A 146 3.82 13.91 -23.13
C GLU A 146 2.35 14.06 -23.56
N THR A 147 1.76 12.99 -24.11
CA THR A 147 0.37 12.98 -24.55
C THR A 147 -0.59 13.24 -23.38
N MET A 148 -0.35 12.62 -22.22
CA MET A 148 -1.11 12.85 -20.99
C MET A 148 -0.99 14.30 -20.50
N PHE A 149 0.23 14.84 -20.41
CA PHE A 149 0.44 16.21 -19.97
C PHE A 149 -0.20 17.23 -20.91
N GLN A 150 -0.08 17.05 -22.22
CA GLN A 150 -0.73 17.92 -23.21
C GLN A 150 -2.27 17.87 -23.10
N GLY A 151 -2.83 16.68 -22.87
CA GLY A 151 -4.27 16.52 -22.64
C GLY A 151 -4.76 17.31 -21.43
N TYR A 152 -4.05 17.22 -20.30
CA TYR A 152 -4.40 17.97 -19.08
C TYR A 152 -4.04 19.45 -19.15
N GLU A 153 -3.01 19.83 -19.89
CA GLU A 153 -2.67 21.24 -20.14
C GLU A 153 -3.83 21.97 -20.85
N GLN A 154 -4.51 21.28 -21.77
CA GLN A 154 -5.67 21.82 -22.51
C GLN A 154 -6.99 21.71 -21.74
N ALA A 155 -7.23 20.60 -21.04
CA ALA A 155 -8.51 20.32 -20.39
C ALA A 155 -8.63 20.91 -18.98
N GLY A 156 -7.50 21.13 -18.30
CA GLY A 156 -7.44 21.51 -16.89
C GLY A 156 -6.44 20.63 -16.11
N PRO A 157 -5.35 21.20 -15.58
CA PRO A 157 -4.35 20.43 -14.83
C PRO A 157 -4.90 19.84 -13.52
N PRO A 158 -4.45 18.64 -13.10
CA PRO A 158 -4.79 18.09 -11.79
C PRO A 158 -4.16 18.88 -10.64
N ALA A 159 -4.66 18.66 -9.43
CA ALA A 159 -4.04 19.17 -8.21
C ALA A 159 -2.65 18.55 -7.99
N ALA A 160 -2.48 17.26 -8.30
CA ALA A 160 -1.18 16.60 -8.22
C ALA A 160 -1.05 15.38 -9.15
N TYR A 161 0.18 15.09 -9.53
CA TYR A 161 0.63 13.80 -10.06
C TYR A 161 1.41 13.05 -8.98
N ILE A 162 1.11 11.76 -8.81
CA ILE A 162 1.86 10.84 -7.96
C ILE A 162 2.55 9.84 -8.88
N PHE A 163 3.86 9.98 -9.04
CA PHE A 163 4.71 9.05 -9.76
C PHE A 163 5.36 8.09 -8.78
N MET A 164 4.89 6.85 -8.77
CA MET A 164 5.59 5.76 -8.09
C MET A 164 6.61 5.16 -9.06
N GLY A 165 7.84 4.96 -8.56
CA GLY A 165 8.89 4.28 -9.30
C GLY A 165 8.53 2.82 -9.63
N ASN A 166 9.42 2.03 -10.22
CA ASN A 166 10.79 2.39 -10.55
C ASN A 166 10.85 3.41 -11.70
N PHE A 167 11.83 4.33 -11.67
CA PHE A 167 11.98 5.35 -12.72
C PHE A 167 12.90 4.93 -13.87
N SER A 168 13.48 3.73 -13.78
CA SER A 168 14.23 3.09 -14.86
C SER A 168 13.79 1.64 -14.99
N SER A 169 13.80 1.13 -16.22
CA SER A 169 13.50 -0.28 -16.52
C SER A 169 14.54 -1.25 -15.94
N ARG A 170 15.76 -0.76 -15.66
CA ARG A 170 16.88 -1.54 -15.12
C ARG A 170 17.18 -1.10 -13.68
N PRO A 171 17.61 -2.03 -12.81
CA PRO A 171 18.07 -1.67 -11.47
C PRO A 171 19.22 -0.65 -11.51
N PHE A 172 19.17 0.33 -10.62
CA PHE A 172 20.22 1.33 -10.53
C PHE A 172 21.55 0.70 -10.08
N VAL A 173 22.61 1.02 -10.81
CA VAL A 173 23.99 0.65 -10.46
C VAL A 173 24.79 1.93 -10.24
N PRO A 174 25.50 2.11 -9.11
CA PRO A 174 26.22 3.33 -8.78
C PRO A 174 27.55 3.47 -9.55
N THR A 175 27.52 3.34 -10.87
CA THR A 175 28.63 3.65 -11.79
C THR A 175 28.42 5.01 -12.46
N ALA A 176 29.48 5.57 -13.06
CA ALA A 176 29.35 6.81 -13.83
C ALA A 176 28.29 6.69 -14.95
N GLU A 177 28.21 5.53 -15.61
CA GLU A 177 27.21 5.22 -16.62
C GLU A 177 25.79 5.13 -16.04
N GLY A 178 25.61 4.43 -14.91
CA GLY A 178 24.31 4.32 -14.26
C GLY A 178 23.78 5.66 -13.76
N VAL A 179 24.65 6.50 -13.18
CA VAL A 179 24.33 7.87 -12.79
C VAL A 179 23.92 8.71 -14.00
N ARG A 180 24.71 8.64 -15.10
CA ARG A 180 24.41 9.37 -16.33
C ARG A 180 23.06 8.95 -16.91
N HIS A 181 22.83 7.66 -17.07
CA HIS A 181 21.60 7.11 -17.64
C HIS A 181 20.35 7.51 -16.82
N TYR A 182 20.42 7.41 -15.49
CA TYR A 182 19.32 7.79 -14.62
C TYR A 182 19.01 9.30 -14.71
N ARG A 183 20.05 10.15 -14.75
CA ARG A 183 19.89 11.60 -14.92
C ARG A 183 19.31 11.96 -16.30
N GLU A 184 19.72 11.28 -17.36
CA GLU A 184 19.18 11.48 -18.71
C GLU A 184 17.66 11.20 -18.79
N GLY A 185 17.13 10.28 -17.99
CA GLY A 185 15.68 10.06 -17.86
C GLY A 185 14.96 11.29 -17.27
N PHE A 186 15.43 11.80 -16.14
CA PHE A 186 14.86 12.99 -15.50
C PHE A 186 15.06 14.28 -16.32
N GLU A 187 16.17 14.41 -17.06
CA GLU A 187 16.39 15.56 -17.96
C GLU A 187 15.40 15.57 -19.14
N ARG A 188 15.05 14.40 -19.70
CA ARG A 188 13.99 14.30 -20.71
C ARG A 188 12.61 14.67 -20.15
N LEU A 189 12.30 14.16 -18.95
CA LEU A 189 11.07 14.53 -18.25
C LEU A 189 11.01 16.04 -17.99
N LYS A 190 12.12 16.62 -17.52
CA LYS A 190 12.26 18.07 -17.29
C LYS A 190 11.91 18.89 -18.52
N PHE A 191 12.46 18.50 -19.68
CA PHE A 191 12.22 19.21 -20.93
C PHE A 191 10.75 19.22 -21.32
N MET A 192 10.04 18.10 -21.16
CA MET A 192 8.59 18.04 -21.41
C MET A 192 7.80 18.92 -20.44
N MET A 193 8.20 18.95 -19.16
CA MET A 193 7.50 19.72 -18.12
C MET A 193 7.68 21.24 -18.22
N HIS A 194 8.73 21.73 -18.91
CA HIS A 194 8.93 23.16 -19.14
C HIS A 194 7.82 23.81 -19.97
N GLY A 195 7.10 23.04 -20.79
CA GLY A 195 6.00 23.54 -21.62
C GLY A 195 4.63 23.61 -20.93
N LEU A 196 4.54 23.34 -19.63
CA LEU A 196 3.27 23.19 -18.90
C LEU A 196 2.86 24.46 -18.15
N GLU A 197 2.54 25.53 -18.86
CA GLU A 197 2.21 26.84 -18.28
C GLU A 197 0.96 26.79 -17.39
N ALA A 198 -0.09 26.09 -17.83
CA ALA A 198 -1.33 25.95 -17.08
C ALA A 198 -1.11 25.16 -15.78
N HIS A 199 -0.28 24.10 -15.80
CA HIS A 199 0.07 23.35 -14.59
C HIS A 199 0.79 24.23 -13.56
N VAL A 200 1.67 25.12 -14.02
CA VAL A 200 2.35 26.07 -13.14
C VAL A 200 1.35 27.07 -12.57
N ALA A 201 0.45 27.60 -13.41
CA ALA A 201 -0.56 28.58 -13.00
C ALA A 201 -1.59 27.99 -12.00
N SER A 202 -1.97 26.72 -12.15
CA SER A 202 -2.87 26.01 -11.23
C SER A 202 -2.17 25.57 -9.93
N GLY A 203 -0.83 25.59 -9.90
CA GLY A 203 -0.04 25.14 -8.76
C GLY A 203 0.01 23.62 -8.61
N THR A 204 -0.07 22.88 -9.72
CA THR A 204 0.01 21.41 -9.74
C THR A 204 1.29 20.92 -9.04
N ARG A 205 1.16 19.86 -8.23
CA ARG A 205 2.30 19.20 -7.56
C ARG A 205 2.72 17.93 -8.29
N PHE A 206 4.02 17.66 -8.33
CA PHE A 206 4.56 16.43 -8.92
C PHE A 206 5.33 15.67 -7.84
N ILE A 207 4.71 14.60 -7.32
CA ILE A 207 5.22 13.83 -6.19
C ILE A 207 5.90 12.57 -6.73
N PHE A 208 7.20 12.43 -6.47
CA PHE A 208 8.00 11.30 -6.92
C PHE A 208 8.32 10.38 -5.74
N ILE A 209 7.87 9.13 -5.79
CA ILE A 209 8.01 8.12 -4.75
C ILE A 209 8.98 7.03 -5.26
N PRO A 210 10.13 6.80 -4.61
CA PRO A 210 11.12 5.85 -5.11
C PRO A 210 10.63 4.40 -4.99
N GLY A 211 10.87 3.61 -6.04
CA GLY A 211 10.62 2.17 -6.05
C GLY A 211 11.78 1.32 -5.55
N PRO A 212 11.58 0.00 -5.45
CA PRO A 212 12.59 -0.93 -4.94
C PRO A 212 13.89 -0.93 -5.77
N LYS A 213 13.81 -0.73 -7.08
CA LYS A 213 14.98 -0.78 -7.99
C LYS A 213 15.61 0.60 -8.24
N ASP A 214 15.05 1.65 -7.66
CA ASP A 214 15.60 3.01 -7.73
C ASP A 214 16.84 3.16 -6.82
N PRO A 215 17.68 4.18 -7.06
CA PRO A 215 18.80 4.52 -6.19
C PRO A 215 18.37 4.74 -4.74
N GLY A 216 19.11 4.14 -3.80
CA GLY A 216 18.87 4.29 -2.37
C GLY A 216 19.08 2.99 -1.60
N ALA A 217 18.89 3.06 -0.28
CA ALA A 217 18.88 1.87 0.57
C ALA A 217 17.69 0.97 0.23
N GLN A 218 17.88 -0.35 0.37
CA GLN A 218 16.84 -1.36 0.11
C GLN A 218 15.97 -1.65 1.36
N THR A 219 15.98 -0.75 2.34
CA THR A 219 15.24 -0.84 3.60
C THR A 219 14.00 0.05 3.58
N LEU A 220 12.96 -0.32 4.32
CA LEU A 220 11.75 0.49 4.52
C LEU A 220 11.77 1.23 5.88
N PRO A 221 11.22 2.45 5.96
CA PRO A 221 10.85 3.33 4.87
C PRO A 221 12.08 3.75 4.05
N ARG A 222 11.89 3.95 2.73
CA ARG A 222 12.95 4.45 1.85
C ARG A 222 12.98 5.97 1.88
N ALA A 223 14.19 6.51 1.96
CA ALA A 223 14.45 7.93 1.76
C ALA A 223 14.11 8.37 0.32
N PRO A 224 13.88 9.67 0.07
CA PRO A 224 13.69 10.20 -1.28
C PRO A 224 14.87 9.92 -2.20
N LEU A 225 14.65 10.06 -3.51
CA LEU A 225 15.71 9.92 -4.50
C LEU A 225 16.88 10.88 -4.19
N PRO A 226 18.15 10.40 -4.30
CA PRO A 226 19.31 11.20 -3.95
C PRO A 226 19.40 12.53 -4.71
N GLN A 227 19.73 13.61 -3.99
CA GLN A 227 19.81 14.97 -4.56
C GLN A 227 20.80 15.09 -5.71
N TYR A 228 21.92 14.35 -5.71
CA TYR A 228 22.89 14.41 -6.81
C TYR A 228 22.33 13.92 -8.16
N LEU A 229 21.21 13.18 -8.14
CA LEU A 229 20.50 12.73 -9.33
C LEU A 229 19.39 13.69 -9.74
N THR A 230 18.65 14.24 -8.77
CA THR A 230 17.37 14.91 -9.02
C THR A 230 17.35 16.42 -8.69
N ALA A 231 18.39 16.99 -8.09
CA ALA A 231 18.39 18.39 -7.64
C ALA A 231 18.18 19.41 -8.76
N ASN A 232 18.79 19.19 -9.93
CA ASN A 232 18.60 20.10 -11.08
C ASN A 232 17.14 20.09 -11.54
N PHE A 233 16.57 18.90 -11.70
CA PHE A 233 15.17 18.71 -12.06
C PHE A 233 14.21 19.36 -11.05
N ALA A 234 14.38 19.05 -9.76
CA ALA A 234 13.51 19.57 -8.70
C ALA A 234 13.63 21.09 -8.49
N LYS A 235 14.77 21.69 -8.83
CA LYS A 235 14.99 23.14 -8.74
C LYS A 235 14.35 23.90 -9.89
N GLU A 236 14.38 23.34 -11.10
CA GLU A 236 13.88 24.01 -12.30
C GLU A 236 12.36 23.90 -12.46
N ILE A 237 11.77 22.77 -12.07
CA ILE A 237 10.33 22.53 -12.23
C ILE A 237 9.60 22.88 -10.93
N PRO A 238 8.70 23.88 -10.93
CA PRO A 238 7.95 24.25 -9.74
C PRO A 238 6.99 23.12 -9.34
N GLY A 239 6.74 22.96 -8.04
CA GLY A 239 5.78 21.98 -7.53
C GLY A 239 6.31 20.55 -7.38
N VAL A 240 7.57 20.28 -7.76
CA VAL A 240 8.20 18.97 -7.57
C VAL A 240 8.45 18.67 -6.08
N VAL A 241 8.07 17.47 -5.66
CA VAL A 241 8.31 16.93 -4.32
C VAL A 241 8.93 15.54 -4.44
N MET A 242 10.18 15.40 -3.99
CA MET A 242 10.83 14.09 -3.86
C MET A 242 10.44 13.50 -2.50
N ALA A 243 9.56 12.49 -2.51
CA ALA A 243 8.96 11.91 -1.32
C ALA A 243 9.64 10.60 -0.88
N THR A 244 9.33 10.15 0.34
CA THR A 244 9.71 8.83 0.86
C THR A 244 8.84 7.73 0.26
N ASN A 245 9.21 6.47 0.48
CA ASN A 245 8.34 5.32 0.19
C ASN A 245 8.20 4.44 1.45
N PRO A 246 7.00 4.30 2.05
CA PRO A 246 5.73 4.90 1.65
C PRO A 246 5.71 6.43 1.82
N CYS A 247 4.68 7.04 1.25
CA CYS A 247 4.35 8.46 1.40
C CYS A 247 2.89 8.61 1.84
N ARG A 248 2.63 9.59 2.70
CA ARG A 248 1.28 9.99 3.10
C ARG A 248 0.98 11.38 2.52
N VAL A 249 -0.11 11.48 1.77
CA VAL A 249 -0.58 12.71 1.14
C VAL A 249 -1.91 13.07 1.75
N ARG A 250 -2.07 14.33 2.15
CA ARG A 250 -3.33 14.87 2.66
C ARG A 250 -3.85 15.94 1.71
N HIS A 251 -5.10 15.79 1.28
CA HIS A 251 -5.83 16.79 0.51
C HIS A 251 -7.05 17.22 1.33
N TYR A 252 -7.02 18.43 1.89
CA TYR A 252 -7.99 18.86 2.91
C TYR A 252 -8.05 17.89 4.10
N SER A 253 -9.21 17.29 4.38
CA SER A 253 -9.36 16.25 5.41
C SER A 253 -9.16 14.81 4.89
N ARG A 254 -8.94 14.66 3.57
CA ARG A 254 -8.78 13.36 2.91
C ARG A 254 -7.34 12.87 2.99
N GLU A 255 -7.20 11.58 3.29
CA GLU A 255 -5.94 10.94 3.67
C GLU A 255 -5.61 9.82 2.68
N ILE A 256 -4.47 9.94 2.00
CA ILE A 256 -4.05 9.07 0.92
C ILE A 256 -2.69 8.48 1.27
N VAL A 257 -2.57 7.16 1.27
CA VAL A 257 -1.30 6.44 1.44
C VAL A 257 -0.83 5.93 0.10
N CYS A 258 0.40 6.22 -0.27
CA CYS A 258 1.02 5.74 -1.50
C CYS A 258 2.23 4.88 -1.14
N PHE A 259 2.31 3.68 -1.71
CA PHE A 259 3.36 2.73 -1.39
C PHE A 259 3.81 1.98 -2.62
N ARG A 260 5.09 2.13 -3.00
CA ARG A 260 5.67 1.40 -4.11
C ARG A 260 6.34 0.13 -3.62
N HIS A 261 5.65 -1.00 -3.71
CA HIS A 261 6.16 -2.30 -3.29
C HIS A 261 5.40 -3.47 -3.93
N ASP A 262 6.05 -4.61 -4.15
CA ASP A 262 5.40 -5.81 -4.70
C ASP A 262 4.72 -6.65 -3.60
N VAL A 263 4.14 -6.01 -2.56
CA VAL A 263 3.62 -6.70 -1.37
C VAL A 263 2.54 -7.72 -1.71
N LEU A 264 1.64 -7.39 -2.65
CA LEU A 264 0.56 -8.28 -3.09
C LEU A 264 1.10 -9.57 -3.73
N ARG A 265 2.25 -9.50 -4.41
CA ARG A 265 2.93 -10.68 -4.97
C ARG A 265 3.62 -11.50 -3.89
N LEU A 266 4.19 -10.85 -2.87
CA LEU A 266 4.88 -11.50 -1.76
C LEU A 266 3.90 -12.22 -0.83
N LEU A 267 2.74 -11.61 -0.52
CA LEU A 267 1.69 -12.24 0.29
C LEU A 267 1.28 -13.62 -0.24
N ARG A 268 1.18 -13.78 -1.57
CA ARG A 268 0.87 -15.07 -2.20
C ARG A 268 1.92 -16.15 -1.94
N ARG A 269 3.19 -15.78 -1.77
CA ARG A 269 4.28 -16.73 -1.51
C ARG A 269 4.32 -17.17 -0.05
N HIS A 270 3.74 -16.35 0.83
CA HIS A 270 3.74 -16.53 2.27
C HIS A 270 2.38 -17.00 2.81
N GLU A 271 1.47 -17.47 1.95
CA GLU A 271 0.20 -18.08 2.39
C GLU A 271 0.47 -19.28 3.32
N ALA A 272 0.01 -19.19 4.57
CA ALA A 272 0.11 -20.26 5.56
C ALA A 272 -0.88 -21.38 5.27
N VAL A 273 -2.06 -21.01 4.75
CA VAL A 273 -3.15 -21.90 4.36
C VAL A 273 -3.73 -21.38 3.03
N PRO A 274 -4.02 -22.25 2.05
CA PRO A 274 -4.61 -21.83 0.79
C PRO A 274 -5.91 -21.04 0.97
N LEU A 275 -6.09 -19.98 0.17
CA LEU A 275 -7.38 -19.31 0.06
C LEU A 275 -8.42 -20.24 -0.58
N LEU A 276 -9.61 -20.32 0.02
CA LEU A 276 -10.76 -21.06 -0.49
C LEU A 276 -11.12 -20.57 -1.89
N SER A 277 -10.99 -21.46 -2.88
CA SER A 277 -11.47 -21.27 -4.24
C SER A 277 -12.79 -22.02 -4.42
N SER A 278 -13.87 -21.33 -4.76
CA SER A 278 -15.07 -22.02 -5.26
C SER A 278 -14.73 -22.59 -6.65
N GLU A 279 -14.81 -23.91 -6.82
CA GLU A 279 -14.50 -24.63 -8.08
C GLU A 279 -15.28 -24.10 -9.30
N SER A 280 -16.34 -23.33 -9.08
CA SER A 280 -17.23 -22.78 -10.10
C SER A 280 -16.79 -21.43 -10.71
N GLN A 281 -15.69 -20.81 -10.26
CA GLN A 281 -15.24 -19.49 -10.74
C GLN A 281 -13.75 -19.45 -11.10
N VAL A 282 -13.36 -20.19 -12.13
CA VAL A 282 -12.00 -20.12 -12.69
C VAL A 282 -11.75 -18.76 -13.37
N GLN A 283 -12.78 -18.16 -13.97
CA GLN A 283 -12.76 -16.77 -14.43
C GLN A 283 -13.14 -15.83 -13.26
N GLY A 284 -12.22 -14.97 -12.84
CA GLY A 284 -12.41 -14.03 -11.72
C GLY A 284 -11.73 -14.44 -10.40
N PHE A 285 -11.04 -15.58 -10.37
CA PHE A 285 -10.34 -16.03 -9.16
C PHE A 285 -9.18 -15.12 -8.77
N ASP A 286 -8.47 -14.55 -9.75
CA ASP A 286 -7.39 -13.60 -9.49
C ASP A 286 -7.93 -12.30 -8.87
N ASP A 287 -9.07 -11.79 -9.34
CA ASP A 287 -9.72 -10.60 -8.78
C ASP A 287 -10.18 -10.84 -7.34
N LEU A 288 -10.74 -12.02 -7.05
CA LEU A 288 -11.08 -12.43 -5.69
C LEU A 288 -9.84 -12.48 -4.81
N ARG A 289 -8.73 -13.06 -5.29
CA ARG A 289 -7.47 -13.11 -4.54
C ARG A 289 -6.93 -11.72 -4.25
N TYR A 290 -6.87 -10.85 -5.24
CA TYR A 290 -6.41 -9.47 -5.04
C TYR A 290 -7.29 -8.72 -4.04
N THR A 291 -8.61 -8.90 -4.14
CA THR A 291 -9.58 -8.34 -3.19
C THR A 291 -9.33 -8.85 -1.76
N GLN A 292 -9.13 -10.16 -1.58
CA GLN A 292 -8.88 -10.72 -0.23
C GLN A 292 -7.51 -10.31 0.31
N ALA A 293 -6.49 -10.17 -0.55
CA ALA A 293 -5.17 -9.67 -0.14
C ALA A 293 -5.23 -8.19 0.28
N ALA A 294 -5.98 -7.36 -0.44
CA ALA A 294 -6.22 -5.97 -0.08
C ALA A 294 -6.93 -5.85 1.28
N ARG A 295 -8.01 -6.64 1.47
CA ARG A 295 -8.71 -6.71 2.77
C ARG A 295 -7.78 -7.14 3.88
N PHE A 296 -6.95 -8.15 3.65
CA PHE A 296 -5.96 -8.61 4.62
C PHE A 296 -4.97 -7.51 5.03
N ILE A 297 -4.41 -6.76 4.08
CA ILE A 297 -3.52 -5.62 4.39
C ILE A 297 -4.24 -4.57 5.26
N LEU A 298 -5.48 -4.23 4.92
CA LEU A 298 -6.27 -3.25 5.67
C LEU A 298 -6.63 -3.75 7.08
N ASP A 299 -7.02 -5.02 7.20
CA ASP A 299 -7.40 -5.66 8.46
C ASP A 299 -6.21 -5.87 9.40
N GLN A 300 -5.03 -6.19 8.86
CA GLN A 300 -3.77 -6.21 9.62
C GLN A 300 -3.27 -4.80 9.97
N ALA A 301 -3.91 -3.75 9.43
CA ALA A 301 -3.55 -2.35 9.62
C ALA A 301 -2.06 -2.03 9.37
N HIS A 302 -1.43 -2.75 8.43
CA HIS A 302 0.01 -2.65 8.15
C HIS A 302 0.28 -2.82 6.65
N LEU A 303 1.10 -1.96 6.04
CA LEU A 303 1.41 -2.01 4.60
C LEU A 303 2.19 -3.27 4.19
N VAL A 304 2.95 -3.87 5.11
CA VAL A 304 3.79 -5.05 4.86
C VAL A 304 3.57 -6.09 5.97
N PRO A 305 2.43 -6.79 6.00
CA PRO A 305 2.15 -7.84 6.98
C PRO A 305 2.84 -9.15 6.53
N LEU A 306 4.17 -9.15 6.59
CA LEU A 306 5.06 -10.22 6.15
C LEU A 306 6.16 -10.46 7.20
N PRO A 307 6.83 -11.62 7.18
CA PRO A 307 7.96 -11.90 8.05
C PRO A 307 9.08 -10.86 7.93
N LEU A 308 9.88 -10.71 8.99
CA LEU A 308 10.96 -9.71 9.06
C LEU A 308 12.01 -9.90 7.97
N GLU A 309 12.24 -11.15 7.57
CA GLU A 309 13.17 -11.57 6.52
C GLU A 309 12.79 -10.98 5.15
N GLU A 310 11.50 -10.73 4.94
CA GLU A 310 10.95 -10.20 3.68
C GLU A 310 10.64 -8.71 3.76
N SER A 311 10.32 -8.19 4.95
CA SER A 311 9.85 -6.82 5.11
C SER A 311 11.00 -5.79 5.05
N ASN A 312 12.20 -6.17 5.52
CA ASN A 312 13.39 -5.31 5.60
C ASN A 312 13.08 -3.88 6.12
N ILE A 313 12.27 -3.81 7.17
CA ILE A 313 11.84 -2.56 7.81
C ILE A 313 12.84 -2.18 8.91
N LEU A 314 13.24 -0.90 8.93
CA LEU A 314 13.99 -0.32 10.04
C LEU A 314 13.09 -0.29 11.27
N TRP A 315 13.49 -1.01 12.33
CA TRP A 315 12.64 -1.23 13.51
C TRP A 315 12.10 0.05 14.15
N GLU A 316 12.90 1.11 14.22
CA GLU A 316 12.49 2.42 14.77
C GLU A 316 11.37 3.11 13.95
N TYR A 317 11.21 2.71 12.68
CA TYR A 317 10.29 3.32 11.72
C TYR A 317 9.13 2.42 11.31
N ASP A 318 8.90 1.29 11.99
CA ASP A 318 7.77 0.39 11.70
C ASP A 318 6.41 1.12 11.70
N HIS A 319 6.24 2.06 12.63
CA HIS A 319 5.05 2.91 12.75
C HIS A 319 4.68 3.69 11.47
N THR A 320 5.64 3.90 10.55
CA THR A 320 5.40 4.58 9.27
C THR A 320 4.67 3.70 8.26
N MET A 321 4.66 2.37 8.46
CA MET A 321 3.96 1.39 7.64
C MET A 321 2.52 1.16 8.10
N TRP A 322 2.11 1.74 9.24
CA TRP A 322 0.79 1.53 9.80
C TRP A 322 -0.31 2.17 8.95
N LEU A 323 -1.45 1.49 8.88
CA LEU A 323 -2.68 1.91 8.23
C LEU A 323 -3.79 2.18 9.25
N TYR A 324 -3.46 2.42 10.52
CA TYR A 324 -4.41 2.77 11.57
C TYR A 324 -4.28 4.26 11.97
N PRO A 325 -5.40 5.02 12.03
CA PRO A 325 -6.72 4.71 11.48
C PRO A 325 -6.71 4.46 9.96
N LEU A 326 -7.68 3.71 9.45
CA LEU A 326 -7.77 3.39 8.02
C LEU A 326 -7.80 4.66 7.16
N PRO A 327 -6.89 4.83 6.15
CA PRO A 327 -6.88 5.97 5.24
C PRO A 327 -8.15 6.02 4.36
N HIS A 328 -8.36 7.12 3.63
CA HIS A 328 -9.46 7.19 2.65
C HIS A 328 -9.10 6.43 1.38
N ALA A 329 -7.82 6.49 0.99
CA ALA A 329 -7.30 5.73 -0.14
C ALA A 329 -5.89 5.17 0.14
N VAL A 330 -5.62 3.97 -0.37
CA VAL A 330 -4.31 3.33 -0.42
C VAL A 330 -4.00 2.99 -1.87
N PHE A 331 -2.93 3.57 -2.40
CA PHE A 331 -2.39 3.24 -3.71
C PHE A 331 -1.12 2.42 -3.53
N ILE A 332 -1.15 1.16 -3.98
CA ILE A 332 0.04 0.31 -4.04
C ILE A 332 0.53 0.23 -5.48
N GLY A 333 1.70 0.79 -5.74
CA GLY A 333 2.39 0.63 -7.02
C GLY A 333 3.18 -0.68 -7.06
N GLY A 334 3.12 -1.42 -8.17
CA GLY A 334 3.88 -2.66 -8.31
C GLY A 334 3.81 -3.29 -9.69
N SER A 335 4.31 -4.52 -9.77
CA SER A 335 4.21 -5.36 -10.97
C SER A 335 2.85 -6.07 -11.10
N THR A 336 1.96 -5.91 -10.12
CA THR A 336 0.62 -6.51 -10.14
C THR A 336 -0.27 -5.76 -11.13
N PRO A 337 -1.18 -6.43 -11.85
CA PRO A 337 -2.15 -5.76 -12.71
C PRO A 337 -2.95 -4.68 -11.96
N PRO A 338 -3.47 -3.66 -12.67
CA PRO A 338 -4.40 -2.71 -12.08
C PRO A 338 -5.61 -3.42 -11.48
N PHE A 339 -5.96 -3.09 -10.24
CA PHE A 339 -7.23 -3.50 -9.64
C PHE A 339 -7.65 -2.51 -8.57
N GLU A 340 -8.96 -2.45 -8.32
CA GLU A 340 -9.55 -1.62 -7.29
C GLU A 340 -10.45 -2.43 -6.36
N CYS A 341 -10.51 -2.02 -5.10
CA CYS A 341 -11.36 -2.61 -4.08
C CYS A 341 -11.75 -1.52 -3.07
N SER A 342 -13.01 -1.51 -2.65
CA SER A 342 -13.45 -0.70 -1.51
C SER A 342 -13.73 -1.61 -0.31
N TYR A 343 -13.16 -1.25 0.84
CA TYR A 343 -13.34 -2.00 2.08
C TYR A 343 -13.33 -1.06 3.29
N LYS A 344 -14.37 -1.10 4.12
CA LYS A 344 -14.50 -0.27 5.35
C LYS A 344 -14.26 1.23 5.10
N ASP A 345 -14.85 1.74 4.03
CA ASP A 345 -14.73 3.14 3.58
C ASP A 345 -13.30 3.58 3.21
N CYS A 346 -12.42 2.61 2.95
CA CYS A 346 -11.10 2.83 2.38
C CYS A 346 -11.07 2.26 0.96
N LYS A 347 -10.64 3.07 -0.01
CA LYS A 347 -10.32 2.61 -1.36
C LYS A 347 -8.92 2.04 -1.39
N PHE A 348 -8.78 0.84 -1.90
CA PHE A 348 -7.50 0.19 -2.11
C PHE A 348 -7.31 -0.07 -3.60
N THR A 349 -6.20 0.39 -4.13
CA THR A 349 -5.91 0.28 -5.57
C THR A 349 -4.49 -0.22 -5.78
N SER A 350 -4.36 -1.29 -6.54
CA SER A 350 -3.08 -1.65 -7.16
C SER A 350 -2.93 -0.83 -8.43
N VAL A 351 -1.92 0.03 -8.47
CA VAL A 351 -1.56 0.80 -9.66
C VAL A 351 -0.57 -0.04 -10.45
N GLY A 352 -1.05 -0.57 -11.58
CA GLY A 352 -0.22 -1.39 -12.46
C GLY A 352 0.85 -0.57 -13.19
N PRO A 353 1.71 -1.24 -13.98
CA PRO A 353 2.78 -0.56 -14.67
C PRO A 353 2.29 0.38 -15.78
N PHE A 354 2.76 1.63 -15.76
CA PHE A 354 2.38 2.65 -16.74
C PHE A 354 2.86 2.36 -18.17
N ASN A 355 3.74 1.38 -18.37
CA ASN A 355 4.17 0.94 -19.71
C ASN A 355 3.00 0.50 -20.61
N ALA A 356 1.85 0.14 -20.03
CA ALA A 356 0.63 -0.18 -20.78
C ALA A 356 -0.25 1.05 -21.10
N GLY A 357 0.14 2.25 -20.64
CA GLY A 357 -0.63 3.49 -20.80
C GLY A 357 -1.74 3.69 -19.75
N SER A 358 -1.97 2.71 -18.88
CA SER A 358 -3.01 2.77 -17.85
C SER A 358 -2.55 3.52 -16.60
N PHE A 359 -3.41 4.39 -16.07
CA PHE A 359 -3.22 5.14 -14.83
C PHE A 359 -4.57 5.37 -14.13
N TYR A 360 -4.54 5.97 -12.94
CA TYR A 360 -5.76 6.31 -12.20
C TYR A 360 -5.92 7.82 -12.03
N ALA A 361 -7.15 8.31 -12.24
CA ALA A 361 -7.58 9.63 -11.81
C ALA A 361 -8.44 9.48 -10.54
N TYR A 362 -7.98 10.06 -9.43
CA TYR A 362 -8.66 10.03 -8.14
C TYR A 362 -9.13 11.42 -7.73
N TYR A 363 -10.38 11.54 -7.32
CA TYR A 363 -10.99 12.76 -6.81
C TYR A 363 -11.24 12.60 -5.31
N PRO A 364 -10.33 13.06 -4.43
CA PRO A 364 -10.38 12.71 -3.01
C PRO A 364 -11.63 13.19 -2.28
N VAL A 365 -12.15 14.36 -2.64
CA VAL A 365 -13.33 14.96 -2.00
C VAL A 365 -14.61 14.27 -2.42
N LYS A 366 -14.76 13.98 -3.72
CA LYS A 366 -15.90 13.22 -4.26
C LYS A 366 -15.82 11.73 -3.92
N ASP A 367 -14.64 11.28 -3.52
CA ASP A 367 -14.29 9.87 -3.37
C ASP A 367 -14.65 9.07 -4.63
N GLU A 368 -14.21 9.57 -5.79
CA GLU A 368 -14.39 8.93 -7.10
C GLU A 368 -13.03 8.50 -7.64
N LEU A 369 -12.98 7.29 -8.19
CA LEU A 369 -11.77 6.73 -8.80
C LEU A 369 -12.12 6.31 -10.22
N GLN A 370 -11.28 6.69 -11.17
CA GLN A 370 -11.45 6.38 -12.59
C GLN A 370 -10.16 5.77 -13.12
N ILE A 371 -10.27 4.65 -13.81
CA ILE A 371 -9.16 4.12 -14.61
C ILE A 371 -9.12 4.88 -15.94
N CYS A 372 -7.93 5.29 -16.35
CA CYS A 372 -7.70 6.05 -17.56
C CYS A 372 -6.58 5.39 -18.36
N ASP A 373 -6.70 5.42 -19.67
CA ASP A 373 -5.67 4.97 -20.59
C ASP A 373 -5.24 6.14 -21.48
N VAL A 374 -3.94 6.25 -21.73
CA VAL A 374 -3.43 7.20 -22.72
C VAL A 374 -3.86 6.71 -24.11
N PRO A 375 -4.52 7.55 -24.93
CA PRO A 375 -4.95 7.15 -26.26
C PRO A 375 -3.73 6.79 -27.12
N ASP A 376 -3.86 5.72 -27.91
CA ASP A 376 -2.87 5.37 -28.91
C ASP A 376 -2.69 6.56 -29.87
N ARG A 377 -1.45 7.01 -30.07
CA ARG A 377 -1.13 7.93 -31.17
C ARG A 377 -1.42 7.16 -32.46
N ALA A 378 -2.59 7.39 -33.07
CA ALA A 378 -2.90 6.86 -34.39
C ALA A 378 -1.75 7.24 -35.33
N GLY A 379 -1.09 6.22 -35.89
CA GLY A 379 0.08 6.36 -36.76
C GLY A 379 -0.23 7.00 -38.11
#